data_AF-A0A6F9E4S4-F1
#
_entry.id   AF-A0A6F9E4S4-F1
#
_cell.length_a   1.000
_cell.length_b   1.000
_cell.length_c   1.000
_cell.angle_alpha   90.00
_cell.angle_beta   90.00
_cell.angle_gamma   90.00
#
_symmetry.space_group_name_H-M   'P 1'
#
loop_
_entity.id
_entity.type
_entity.pdbx_description
1 polymer ?
#
loop_
_entity_poly.entity_id
_entity_poly.type
_entity_poly.pdbx_seq_one_letter_code
_entity_poly.pdbx_strand_id
1 'polypeptide(L)' 'MTDALLSRRPYKTPWSSSNVQEYLHEKRGRQFDPAMVNVLLEHWDDVEQLYSQNDGRDKISSSPM' A
#
# COMPACT_ATOMS: atom_id res chain seq x y z
N MET A 1 -8.76 -26.42 -4.20
CA MET A 1 -7.37 -25.90 -4.02
C MET A 1 -7.45 -24.43 -3.62
N THR A 2 -8.16 -24.18 -2.51
CA THR A 2 -8.64 -22.86 -2.06
C THR A 2 -7.90 -22.38 -0.81
N ASP A 3 -6.85 -23.09 -0.42
CA ASP A 3 -6.04 -22.82 0.77
C ASP A 3 -5.15 -21.57 0.60
N ALA A 4 -4.72 -21.27 -0.64
CA ALA A 4 -3.94 -20.07 -0.94
C ALA A 4 -4.73 -18.74 -0.79
N LEU A 5 -6.07 -18.80 -0.79
CA LEU A 5 -6.95 -17.64 -0.61
C LEU A 5 -7.34 -17.41 0.86
N LEU A 6 -7.09 -18.39 1.74
CA LEU A 6 -7.39 -18.31 3.17
C LEU A 6 -6.19 -17.86 4.01
N SER A 7 -5.02 -17.71 3.39
CA SER A 7 -3.83 -17.20 4.07
C SER A 7 -3.96 -15.70 4.33
N ARG A 8 -4.28 -15.34 5.57
CA ARG A 8 -3.84 -14.05 6.13
C ARG A 8 -2.32 -14.07 6.10
N ARG A 9 -1.71 -13.40 5.12
CA ARG A 9 -0.26 -13.18 5.10
C ARG A 9 0.07 -12.01 6.04
N PRO A 10 0.58 -12.25 7.25
CA PRO A 10 0.89 -11.20 8.24
C PRO A 10 2.24 -10.52 7.97
N TYR A 11 2.80 -10.69 6.76
CA TYR A 11 4.23 -10.50 6.50
C TYR A 11 4.56 -9.29 5.65
N LYS A 12 3.57 -8.55 5.14
CA LYS A 12 3.89 -7.28 4.52
C LYS A 12 3.80 -6.20 5.57
N THR A 13 4.94 -5.93 6.19
CA THR A 13 5.20 -4.66 6.83
C THR A 13 4.66 -3.57 5.90
N PRO A 14 3.82 -2.63 6.38
CA PRO A 14 3.41 -1.50 5.57
C PRO A 14 4.68 -0.85 5.03
N TRP A 15 4.75 -0.74 3.70
CA TRP A 15 5.86 -0.02 3.09
C TRP A 15 5.81 1.42 3.59
N SER A 16 6.98 1.98 3.90
CA SER A 16 7.08 3.42 4.14
C SER A 16 6.60 4.16 2.89
N SER A 17 6.06 5.37 3.05
CA SER A 17 5.61 6.18 1.93
C SER A 17 6.72 6.35 0.87
N SER A 18 7.96 6.55 1.31
CA SER A 18 9.13 6.61 0.43
C SER A 18 9.34 5.34 -0.42
N ASN A 19 9.18 4.14 0.17
CA ASN A 19 9.35 2.88 -0.57
C ASN A 19 8.24 2.69 -1.62
N VAL A 20 7.03 3.15 -1.32
CA VAL A 20 5.91 3.09 -2.27
C VAL A 20 6.14 4.06 -3.43
N GLN A 21 6.56 5.29 -3.15
CA GLN A 21 6.88 6.28 -4.19
C GLN A 21 8.00 5.78 -5.12
N GLU A 22 9.08 5.24 -4.55
CA GLU A 22 10.21 4.70 -5.32
C GLU A 22 9.77 3.54 -6.21
N TYR A 23 8.97 2.62 -5.69
CA TYR A 23 8.42 1.51 -6.46
C TYR A 23 7.50 1.97 -7.60
N LEU A 24 6.62 2.95 -7.34
CA LEU A 24 5.75 3.54 -8.36
C LEU A 24 6.59 4.20 -9.46
N HIS A 25 7.65 4.91 -9.10
CA HIS A 25 8.61 5.46 -10.06
C HIS A 25 9.31 4.38 -10.88
N GLU A 26 9.81 3.31 -10.25
CA GLU A 26 10.54 2.23 -10.92
C GLU A 26 9.65 1.45 -11.90
N LYS A 27 8.37 1.27 -11.55
CA LYS A 27 7.40 0.52 -12.37
C LYS A 27 6.57 1.39 -13.32
N ARG A 28 6.80 2.70 -13.33
CA ARG A 28 6.14 3.67 -14.23
C ARG A 28 6.40 3.32 -15.69
N GLY A 29 5.34 3.20 -16.49
CA GLY A 29 5.41 2.86 -17.91
C GLY A 29 5.68 1.39 -18.22
N ARG A 30 5.79 0.52 -17.20
CA ARG A 30 5.90 -0.93 -17.36
C ARG A 30 4.67 -1.66 -16.82
N GLN A 31 4.34 -1.41 -15.56
CA GLN A 31 3.20 -2.01 -14.87
C GLN A 31 2.09 -0.99 -14.61
N PHE A 32 2.47 0.28 -14.46
CA PHE A 32 1.55 1.38 -14.21
C PHE A 32 1.59 2.39 -15.34
N ASP A 33 0.43 2.98 -15.64
CA ASP A 33 0.33 4.06 -16.61
C ASP A 33 1.14 5.29 -16.12
N PRO A 34 2.05 5.84 -16.94
CA PRO A 34 2.86 7.00 -16.55
C PRO A 34 2.05 8.22 -16.12
N ALA A 35 0.92 8.51 -16.78
CA ALA A 35 0.08 9.65 -16.46
C ALA A 35 -0.59 9.45 -15.10
N MET A 36 -1.07 8.24 -14.80
CA MET A 36 -1.65 7.92 -13.50
C MET A 36 -0.62 8.00 -12.37
N VAL A 37 0.58 7.48 -12.58
CA VAL A 37 1.65 7.55 -11.56
C VAL A 37 2.02 9.01 -11.27
N ASN A 38 2.11 9.85 -12.30
CA ASN A 38 2.42 11.26 -12.09
C ASN A 38 1.32 11.97 -11.28
N VAL A 39 0.04 11.80 -11.63
CA VAL A 39 -1.08 12.40 -10.88
C VAL A 39 -1.12 11.88 -9.44
N LEU A 40 -0.85 10.59 -9.23
CA LEU A 40 -0.82 10.00 -7.89
C LEU A 40 0.31 10.59 -7.02
N LEU A 41 1.47 10.85 -7.62
CA LEU A 41 2.61 11.46 -6.93
C LEU A 41 2.40 12.96 -6.68
N GLU A 42 1.71 13.67 -7.58
CA GLU A 42 1.31 15.07 -7.39
C GLU A 42 0.34 15.24 -6.21
N HIS A 43 -0.53 14.26 -5.98
CA HIS A 43 -1.50 14.24 -4.87
C HIS A 43 -1.08 13.32 -3.71
N TRP A 44 0.22 13.01 -3.59
CA TRP A 44 0.69 12.05 -2.60
C TRP A 44 0.37 12.48 -1.15
N ASP A 45 0.49 13.76 -0.85
CA ASP A 45 0.24 14.30 0.49
C ASP A 45 -1.24 14.11 0.91
N ASP A 46 -2.18 14.31 -0.02
CA ASP A 46 -3.61 14.07 0.21
C ASP A 46 -3.86 12.59 0.50
N VAL A 47 -3.21 11.70 -0.26
CA VAL A 47 -3.28 10.25 -0.10
C VAL A 47 -2.69 9.83 1.25
N GLU A 48 -1.53 10.36 1.63
CA GLU A 48 -0.90 10.07 2.92
C GLU A 48 -1.76 10.52 4.10
N GLN A 49 -2.42 11.69 4.00
CA GLN A 49 -3.38 12.16 4.99
C GLN A 49 -4.60 11.22 5.12
N LEU A 50 -5.15 10.76 4.00
CA LEU A 50 -6.26 9.79 4.00
C LEU A 50 -5.86 8.46 4.64
N TYR A 51 -4.64 7.97 4.38
CA TYR A 51 -4.12 6.76 5.02
C TYR A 51 -3.84 6.96 6.50
N SER A 52 -3.25 8.09 6.90
CA SER A 52 -3.02 8.44 8.31
C SER A 52 -4.33 8.49 9.11
N GLN A 53 -5.40 9.02 8.52
CA GLN A 53 -6.74 9.05 9.13
C GLN A 53 -7.39 7.65 9.25
N ASN A 54 -6.99 6.70 8.41
CA ASN A 54 -7.62 5.38 8.32
C ASN A 54 -6.83 4.26 9.04
N ASP A 55 -5.59 4.52 9.45
CA ASP A 55 -4.71 3.60 10.20
C ASP A 55 -5.27 3.23 11.60
N GLY A 56 -6.26 3.98 12.10
CA GLY A 56 -6.97 3.69 13.35
C GLY A 56 -7.91 2.47 13.31
N ARG A 57 -8.14 1.82 12.16
CA ARG A 57 -9.09 0.70 12.01
C ARG A 57 -8.48 -0.68 11.79
N ASP A 58 -7.16 -0.82 11.73
CA ASP A 58 -6.50 -2.13 11.49
C ASP A 58 -5.88 -2.77 12.74
N LYS A 59 -6.30 -2.38 13.95
CA LYS A 59 -6.02 -3.12 15.20
C LYS A 59 -7.06 -4.21 15.45
N ILE A 60 -7.43 -5.00 14.44
CA ILE A 60 -8.18 -6.26 14.63
C ILE A 60 -7.48 -7.38 13.87
N SER A 61 -6.36 -7.81 14.42
CA SER A 61 -5.97 -9.24 14.53
C SER A 61 -4.53 -9.35 15.02
N SER A 62 -4.28 -8.84 16.23
CA SER A 62 -3.11 -9.25 16.99
C SER A 62 -3.59 -9.61 18.40
N SER A 63 -3.95 -10.87 18.60
CA SER A 63 -3.91 -11.52 19.92
C SER A 63 -3.93 -13.04 19.84
N PRO A 64 -3.38 -13.71 20.86
CA PRO A 64 -2.66 -14.97 20.77
C PRO A 64 -3.56 -16.17 21.10
N MET A 65 -3.17 -17.32 20.57
CA MET A 65 -3.37 -18.63 21.20
C MET A 65 -2.15 -19.49 20.90
#